data_AF-A0A3B4FT06-F1
#
_entry.id   AF-A0A3B4FT06-F1
#
_cell.length_a   1.000
_cell.length_b   1.000
_cell.length_c   1.000
_cell.angle_alpha   90.00
_cell.angle_beta   90.00
_cell.angle_gamma   90.00
#
_symmetry.space_group_name_H-M   'P 1'
#
loop_
_entity.id
_entity.type
_entity.pdbx_description
1 polymer ?
#
loop_
_entity_poly.entity_id
_entity_poly.type
_entity_poly.pdbx_seq_one_letter_code
_entity_poly.pdbx_strand_id
1 'polypeptide(L)'
;WSWKTVTRPRPPGWRSRFDTSLGLLTRKFAELLRCSADGVLDLNVVCRELGASKRRIYDITNVLEGIQLIKKKSKNHIQWW
;
A
#
# COMPACT_ATOMS: atom_id res chain seq x y z
N TRP A 1 28.06 34.58 -7.06
CA TRP A 1 27.68 33.20 -7.40
C TRP A 1 27.17 32.48 -6.15
N SER A 2 25.93 32.73 -5.73
CA SER A 2 25.30 32.09 -4.57
C SER A 2 24.07 31.33 -5.04
N TRP A 3 24.15 30.00 -5.06
CA TRP A 3 23.07 29.10 -5.46
C TRP A 3 22.07 28.96 -4.31
N LYS A 4 21.26 29.99 -4.03
CA LYS A 4 20.11 29.80 -3.14
C LYS A 4 19.08 28.96 -3.89
N THR A 5 18.88 27.72 -3.45
CA THR A 5 17.87 26.81 -3.98
C THR A 5 16.49 27.41 -3.73
N VAL A 6 15.88 27.98 -4.77
CA VAL A 6 14.49 28.43 -4.71
C VAL A 6 13.60 27.20 -4.63
N THR A 7 13.18 26.83 -3.42
CA THR A 7 12.15 25.80 -3.20
C THR A 7 10.79 26.39 -3.60
N ARG A 8 10.43 26.21 -4.87
CA ARG A 8 9.08 26.55 -5.34
C ARG A 8 8.04 25.73 -4.55
N PRO A 9 6.98 26.35 -4.00
CA PRO A 9 5.91 25.62 -3.34
C PRO A 9 5.23 24.68 -4.35
N ARG A 10 4.94 23.44 -3.91
CA ARG A 10 4.30 22.43 -4.77
C ARG A 10 2.87 22.88 -5.10
N PRO A 11 2.45 22.83 -6.38
CA PRO A 11 1.11 23.26 -6.76
C PRO A 11 0.04 22.37 -6.09
N PRO A 12 -1.15 22.94 -5.77
CA PRO A 12 -2.25 22.18 -5.20
C PRO A 12 -2.64 21.03 -6.16
N GLY A 13 -2.60 19.80 -5.68
CA GLY A 13 -2.90 18.60 -6.49
C GLY A 13 -1.69 17.84 -7.02
N TRP A 14 -0.46 18.33 -6.82
CA TRP A 14 0.75 17.54 -7.07
C TRP A 14 0.93 16.45 -6.00
N ARG A 15 0.34 15.28 -6.24
CA ARG A 15 0.74 14.05 -5.54
C ARG A 15 2.15 13.71 -5.99
N SER A 16 3.09 13.74 -5.06
CA SER A 16 4.46 13.30 -5.30
C SER A 16 4.44 11.84 -5.74
N ARG A 17 5.37 11.43 -6.61
CA ARG A 17 5.59 10.00 -6.92
C ARG A 17 5.76 9.14 -5.65
N PHE A 18 6.23 9.77 -4.56
CA PHE A 18 6.32 9.16 -3.25
C PHE A 18 4.96 8.79 -2.65
N ASP A 19 3.93 9.60 -2.87
CA ASP A 19 2.58 9.46 -2.31
C ASP A 19 1.82 8.25 -2.88
N THR A 20 2.33 7.68 -3.97
CA THR A 20 1.81 6.45 -4.61
C THR A 20 2.86 5.34 -4.67
N SER A 21 3.96 5.48 -3.92
CA SER A 21 5.05 4.51 -3.95
C SER A 21 4.61 3.17 -3.36
N LEU A 22 5.14 2.07 -3.91
CA LEU A 22 4.83 0.73 -3.40
C LEU A 22 5.22 0.60 -1.93
N GLY A 23 6.34 1.18 -1.51
CA GLY A 23 6.77 1.17 -0.10
C GLY A 23 5.77 1.84 0.85
N LEU A 24 5.17 2.97 0.46
CA LEU A 24 4.12 3.62 1.25
C LEU A 24 2.86 2.76 1.31
N LEU A 25 2.44 2.17 0.18
CA LEU A 25 1.29 1.28 0.13
C LEU A 25 1.50 0.04 1.01
N THR A 26 2.70 -0.56 0.99
CA THR A 26 3.05 -1.72 1.83
C THR A 26 2.98 -1.38 3.32
N ARG A 27 3.46 -0.20 3.73
CA ARG A 27 3.36 0.23 5.14
C ARG A 27 1.92 0.35 5.60
N LYS A 28 1.08 1.05 4.83
CA LYS A 28 -0.35 1.18 5.13
C LYS A 28 -1.10 -0.15 5.07
N PHE A 29 -0.73 -1.03 4.13
CA PHE A 29 -1.28 -2.39 4.04
C PHE A 29 -0.99 -3.19 5.32
N ALA A 30 0.24 -3.10 5.84
CA ALA A 30 0.62 -3.77 7.09
C ALA A 30 -0.14 -3.21 8.30
N GLU A 31 -0.42 -1.91 8.35
CA GLU A 31 -1.29 -1.31 9.38
C GLU A 31 -2.70 -1.89 9.33
N LEU A 32 -3.32 -1.96 8.14
CA LEU A 32 -4.64 -2.57 7.96
C LEU A 32 -4.66 -4.02 8.44
N LEU A 33 -3.60 -4.78 8.13
CA LEU A 33 -3.48 -6.18 8.52
C LEU A 33 -3.38 -6.33 10.03
N ARG A 34 -2.60 -5.47 10.70
CA ARG A 34 -2.47 -5.44 12.16
C ARG A 34 -3.77 -5.05 12.87
N CYS A 35 -4.59 -4.21 12.25
CA CYS A 35 -5.88 -3.79 12.78
C CYS A 35 -7.00 -4.82 12.53
N SER A 36 -6.77 -5.81 11.67
CA SER A 36 -7.76 -6.86 11.41
C SER A 36 -7.84 -7.84 12.58
N ALA A 37 -9.03 -7.98 13.17
CA ALA A 37 -9.24 -8.80 14.37
C ALA A 37 -9.08 -10.30 14.11
N ASP A 38 -9.40 -10.78 12.91
CA ASP A 38 -9.28 -12.18 12.50
C ASP A 38 -8.06 -12.44 11.60
N GLY A 39 -7.21 -11.41 11.41
CA GLY A 39 -6.07 -11.44 10.51
C GLY A 39 -6.47 -11.52 9.03
N VAL A 40 -7.73 -11.30 8.67
CA VAL A 40 -8.22 -11.39 7.29
C VAL A 40 -8.34 -10.00 6.68
N LEU A 41 -7.94 -9.86 5.42
CA LEU A 41 -8.19 -8.65 4.63
C LEU A 41 -8.96 -8.97 3.35
N ASP A 42 -10.00 -8.17 3.08
CA ASP A 42 -10.65 -8.09 1.77
C ASP A 42 -9.87 -7.11 0.88
N LEU A 43 -9.33 -7.64 -0.22
CA LEU A 43 -8.52 -6.88 -1.18
C LEU A 43 -9.30 -5.73 -1.83
N ASN A 44 -10.63 -5.80 -1.94
CA ASN A 44 -11.44 -4.70 -2.46
C ASN A 44 -11.53 -3.53 -1.47
N VAL A 45 -11.65 -3.85 -0.17
CA VAL A 45 -11.64 -2.84 0.90
C VAL A 45 -10.28 -2.15 0.93
N VAL A 46 -9.20 -2.95 0.92
CA VAL A 46 -7.82 -2.43 0.89
C VAL A 46 -7.58 -1.52 -0.32
N CYS A 47 -8.08 -1.86 -1.51
CA CYS A 47 -7.96 -0.97 -2.69
C CYS A 47 -8.59 0.41 -2.44
N ARG A 48 -9.77 0.45 -1.80
CA ARG A 48 -10.47 1.70 -1.48
C ARG A 48 -9.72 2.50 -0.41
N GLU A 49 -9.34 1.85 0.69
CA GLU A 49 -8.62 2.49 1.80
C GLU A 49 -7.26 3.06 1.37
N LEU A 50 -6.51 2.31 0.55
CA LEU A 50 -5.21 2.74 0.07
C LEU A 50 -5.27 3.66 -1.16
N GLY A 51 -6.46 3.85 -1.75
CA GLY A 51 -6.62 4.56 -3.02
C GLY A 51 -5.77 3.96 -4.14
N ALA A 52 -5.54 2.64 -4.10
CA ALA A 52 -4.61 1.93 -4.97
C ALA A 52 -5.35 0.96 -5.89
N SER A 53 -4.80 0.74 -7.08
CA SER A 53 -5.34 -0.24 -8.01
C SER A 53 -5.11 -1.67 -7.52
N LYS A 54 -5.99 -2.61 -7.88
CA LYS A 54 -5.82 -4.05 -7.58
C LYS A 54 -4.45 -4.57 -8.00
N ARG A 55 -3.91 -4.07 -9.11
CA ARG A 55 -2.56 -4.44 -9.57
C ARG A 55 -1.49 -4.14 -8.53
N ARG A 56 -1.54 -3.00 -7.84
CA ARG A 56 -0.57 -2.64 -6.79
C ARG A 56 -0.76 -3.49 -5.54
N ILE A 57 -2.00 -3.80 -5.18
CA ILE A 57 -2.28 -4.70 -4.07
C ILE A 57 -1.69 -6.09 -4.33
N TYR A 58 -1.78 -6.58 -5.57
CA TYR A 58 -1.15 -7.86 -5.93
C TYR A 58 0.38 -7.86 -5.89
N ASP A 59 1.05 -6.75 -6.20
CA ASP A 59 2.50 -6.67 -5.99
C ASP A 59 2.87 -6.93 -4.53
N ILE A 60 2.08 -6.37 -3.61
CA ILE A 60 2.29 -6.52 -2.17
C ILE A 60 1.98 -7.96 -1.75
N THR A 61 0.81 -8.49 -2.13
CA THR A 61 0.40 -9.82 -1.69
C THR A 61 1.30 -10.92 -2.25
N ASN A 62 1.77 -10.81 -3.49
CA ASN A 62 2.63 -11.83 -4.10
C ASN A 62 3.99 -11.93 -3.38
N VAL A 63 4.55 -10.81 -2.94
CA VAL A 63 5.79 -10.80 -2.17
C VAL A 63 5.54 -11.43 -0.79
N LEU A 64 4.50 -10.98 -0.08
CA LEU A 64 4.17 -11.49 1.26
C LEU A 64 3.81 -12.98 1.26
N GLU A 65 3.14 -13.46 0.21
CA GLU A 65 2.85 -14.88 -0.01
C GLU A 65 4.13 -15.65 -0.34
N GLY A 66 5.01 -15.09 -1.19
CA GLY A 66 6.30 -15.69 -1.54
C GLY A 66 7.26 -15.88 -0.36
N ILE A 67 7.17 -15.01 0.66
CA ILE A 67 7.88 -15.17 1.94
C ILE A 67 7.03 -15.79 3.05
N GLN A 68 5.85 -16.34 2.71
CA GLN A 68 4.99 -17.11 3.59
C GLN A 68 4.45 -16.37 4.83
N LEU A 69 4.28 -15.04 4.74
CA LEU A 69 3.65 -14.24 5.82
C LEU A 69 2.12 -14.18 5.71
N ILE A 70 1.58 -14.41 4.52
CA ILE A 70 0.14 -14.45 4.28
C ILE A 70 -0.22 -15.64 3.40
N LYS A 71 -1.48 -16.05 3.46
CA LYS A 71 -2.07 -17.05 2.57
C LYS A 71 -3.35 -16.55 1.94
N LYS A 72 -3.70 -17.11 0.78
CA LYS A 72 -5.02 -16.94 0.19
C LYS A 72 -6.06 -17.69 0.99
N LYS A 73 -7.07 -16.99 1.52
CA LYS A 73 -8.21 -17.60 2.23
C LYS A 73 -9.32 -17.96 1.25
N SER A 74 -9.69 -17.01 0.38
CA SER A 74 -10.70 -17.20 -0.66
C SER A 74 -10.53 -16.15 -1.76
N LYS A 75 -11.44 -16.10 -2.75
CA LYS A 75 -11.39 -15.05 -3.78
C LYS A 75 -11.51 -13.67 -3.11
N ASN A 76 -10.58 -12.78 -3.45
CA ASN A 76 -10.43 -11.44 -2.87
C ASN A 76 -10.11 -11.40 -1.36
N HIS A 77 -9.83 -12.52 -0.69
CA HIS A 77 -9.51 -12.53 0.73
C HIS A 77 -8.16 -13.19 1.00
N ILE A 78 -7.32 -12.49 1.75
CA ILE A 78 -6.06 -13.01 2.28
C ILE A 78 -6.14 -13.11 3.80
N GLN A 79 -5.30 -13.96 4.38
CA GLN A 79 -5.21 -14.11 5.82
C GLN A 79 -3.74 -14.10 6.24
N TRP A 80 -3.43 -13.32 7.27
CA TRP A 80 -2.16 -13.39 8.00
C TRP A 80 -2.08 -14.73 8.73
N TRP A 81 -0.90 -15.34 8.68
CA TRP A 81 -0.67 -16.67 9.24
C TRP A 81 -0.91 -16.73 10.75
#